data_AF-A0A3N4D6M9-F1
#
_entry.id   AF-A0A3N4D6M9-F1
#
_cell.length_a   1.000
_cell.length_b   1.000
_cell.length_c   1.000
_cell.angle_alpha   90.00
_cell.angle_beta   90.00
_cell.angle_gamma   90.00
#
_symmetry.space_group_name_H-M   'P 1'
#
loop_
_entity.id
_entity.type
_entity.pdbx_description
1 polymer ?
#
loop_
_entity_poly.entity_id
_entity_poly.type
_entity_poly.pdbx_seq_one_letter_code
_entity_poly.pdbx_strand_id
1 'polypeptide(L)'
;MAIEENLARQRQLYGEPLADIAGRIRGDLELTQAGLAQVLGLSAPMMSQLLSGQRAKIGNPAVLGRLQALVELSQQAPKLTTAQRTERLQEIREATPTISTSMNPAARELHNAAPAEELLRLAELTTAPELAHLLRIAAKHG
;
A
#
# COMPACT_ATOMS: atom_id res chain seq x y z
N MET A 1 -7.77 -2.74 28.42
CA MET A 1 -8.42 -3.70 27.49
C MET A 1 -8.32 -3.28 26.04
N ALA A 2 -8.69 -2.05 25.65
CA ALA A 2 -8.68 -1.64 24.24
C ALA A 2 -7.30 -1.69 23.53
N ILE A 3 -6.21 -1.35 24.22
CA ILE A 3 -4.86 -1.38 23.63
C ILE A 3 -4.43 -2.82 23.29
N GLU A 4 -4.62 -3.75 24.21
CA GLU A 4 -4.26 -5.16 23.99
C GLU A 4 -5.08 -5.77 22.84
N GLU A 5 -6.37 -5.45 22.76
CA GLU A 5 -7.21 -5.86 21.64
C GLU A 5 -6.72 -5.28 20.31
N ASN A 6 -6.32 -4.01 20.30
CA ASN A 6 -5.76 -3.38 19.11
C ASN A 6 -4.43 -4.01 18.69
N LEU A 7 -3.55 -4.35 19.64
CA LEU A 7 -2.29 -5.05 19.35
C LEU A 7 -2.54 -6.46 18.83
N ALA A 8 -3.51 -7.19 19.40
CA ALA A 8 -3.94 -8.48 18.86
C ALA A 8 -4.48 -8.35 17.43
N ARG A 9 -5.27 -7.31 17.16
CA ARG A 9 -5.77 -7.02 15.81
C ARG A 9 -4.67 -6.59 14.85
N GLN A 10 -3.64 -5.87 15.30
CA GLN A 10 -2.45 -5.60 14.50
C GLN A 10 -1.72 -6.88 14.11
N ARG A 11 -1.54 -7.82 15.05
CA ARG A 11 -0.95 -9.15 14.76
C ARG A 11 -1.75 -9.91 13.71
N GLN A 12 -3.07 -9.88 13.79
CA GLN A 12 -3.94 -10.52 12.80
C GLN A 12 -3.83 -9.88 11.41
N LEU A 13 -3.70 -8.55 11.33
CA LEU A 13 -3.69 -7.81 10.06
C LEU A 13 -2.31 -7.73 9.40
N TYR A 14 -1.25 -7.67 10.21
CA TYR A 14 0.11 -7.35 9.76
C TYR A 14 1.14 -8.43 10.13
N GLY A 15 0.73 -9.49 10.82
CA GLY A 15 1.60 -10.55 11.33
C GLY A 15 2.18 -10.25 12.72
N GLU A 16 2.45 -8.99 13.02
CA GLU A 16 2.99 -8.54 14.31
C GLU A 16 2.57 -7.09 14.63
N PRO A 17 2.86 -6.56 15.83
CA PRO A 17 2.59 -5.16 16.16
C PRO A 17 3.30 -4.18 15.23
N LEU A 18 2.60 -3.11 14.84
CA LEU A 18 3.16 -2.08 13.96
C LEU A 18 4.38 -1.37 14.57
N ALA A 19 4.46 -1.33 15.91
CA ALA A 19 5.61 -0.81 16.64
C ALA A 19 6.90 -1.57 16.30
N ASP A 20 6.82 -2.90 16.22
CA ASP A 20 7.96 -3.79 15.96
C ASP A 20 8.41 -3.67 14.50
N ILE A 21 7.44 -3.67 13.57
CA ILE A 21 7.70 -3.46 12.13
C ILE A 21 8.38 -2.11 11.92
N ALA A 22 7.81 -1.03 12.47
CA ALA A 22 8.36 0.31 12.33
C ALA A 22 9.73 0.45 13.00
N GLY A 23 9.95 -0.22 14.12
CA GLY A 23 11.25 -0.28 14.81
C GLY A 23 12.35 -0.85 13.92
N ARG A 24 12.08 -1.99 13.27
CA ARG A 24 13.04 -2.62 12.34
C ARG A 24 13.32 -1.76 11.12
N ILE A 25 12.28 -1.26 10.44
CA ILE A 25 12.45 -0.38 9.27
C ILE A 25 13.31 0.83 9.64
N ARG A 26 13.05 1.45 10.79
CA ARG A 26 13.83 2.60 11.26
C ARG A 26 15.27 2.27 11.57
N GLY A 27 15.54 1.11 12.15
CA GLY A 27 16.90 0.63 12.41
C GLY A 27 17.67 0.37 11.12
N ASP A 28 17.07 -0.41 10.22
CA ASP A 28 17.70 -0.85 8.97
C ASP A 28 17.95 0.31 7.99
N LEU A 29 17.05 1.30 7.97
CA LEU A 29 17.09 2.45 7.06
C LEU A 29 17.55 3.75 7.73
N GLU A 30 17.97 3.69 9.00
CA GLU A 30 18.45 4.83 9.79
C GLU A 30 17.44 6.00 9.85
N LEU A 31 16.14 5.67 9.93
CA LEU A 31 15.06 6.66 9.91
C LEU A 31 14.61 7.10 11.32
N THR A 32 14.36 8.39 11.46
CA THR A 32 13.56 8.90 12.58
C THR A 32 12.10 8.49 12.44
N GLN A 33 11.33 8.53 13.53
CA GLN A 33 9.88 8.28 13.45
C GLN A 33 9.18 9.31 12.54
N ALA A 34 9.62 10.57 12.57
CA ALA A 34 9.10 11.62 11.71
C ALA A 34 9.43 11.35 10.22
N GLY A 35 10.65 10.90 9.93
CA GLY A 35 11.05 10.50 8.59
C GLY A 35 10.22 9.33 8.06
N LEU A 36 10.03 8.29 8.88
CA LEU A 36 9.16 7.16 8.52
C LEU A 36 7.71 7.62 8.28
N ALA A 37 7.15 8.46 9.14
CA ALA A 37 5.80 9.00 8.96
C ALA A 37 5.68 9.81 7.65
N GLN A 38 6.70 10.59 7.30
CA GLN A 38 6.74 11.37 6.07
C GLN A 38 6.75 10.48 4.82
N VAL A 39 7.56 9.42 4.80
CA VAL A 39 7.61 8.46 3.68
C VAL A 39 6.29 7.69 3.58
N LEU A 40 5.73 7.28 4.71
CA LEU A 40 4.42 6.63 4.75
C LEU A 40 3.26 7.55 4.37
N GLY A 41 3.44 8.88 4.40
CA GLY A 41 2.36 9.86 4.20
C GLY A 41 1.37 9.88 5.37
N LEU A 42 1.85 9.65 6.59
CA LEU A 42 1.08 9.70 7.83
C LEU A 42 1.38 10.96 8.62
N SER A 43 0.37 11.50 9.31
CA SER A 43 0.59 12.55 10.29
C SER A 43 1.30 11.98 11.54
N ALA A 44 2.08 12.82 12.22
CA ALA A 44 2.77 12.42 13.45
C ALA A 44 1.81 11.88 14.54
N PRO A 45 0.61 12.48 14.77
CA PRO A 45 -0.36 11.92 15.71
C PRO A 45 -0.87 10.53 15.30
N MET A 46 -1.17 10.32 14.01
CA MET A 46 -1.63 9.02 13.52
C MET A 46 -0.55 7.95 13.66
N MET A 47 0.70 8.30 13.37
CA MET A 47 1.85 7.41 13.59
C MET A 47 1.95 7.03 15.08
N SER A 48 1.92 8.02 15.98
CA SER A 48 1.99 7.78 17.42
C SER A 48 0.87 6.85 17.92
N GLN A 49 -0.37 7.06 17.46
CA GLN A 49 -1.52 6.21 17.82
C GLN A 49 -1.36 4.76 17.35
N LEU A 50 -0.81 4.54 16.15
CA LEU A 50 -0.56 3.19 15.63
C LEU A 50 0.54 2.48 16.41
N LEU A 51 1.66 3.16 16.67
CA LEU A 51 2.80 2.59 17.40
C LEU A 51 2.50 2.32 18.87
N SER A 52 1.63 3.13 19.50
CA SER A 52 1.22 2.92 20.90
C SER A 52 0.06 1.92 21.06
N GLY A 53 -0.44 1.34 19.96
CA GLY A 53 -1.58 0.41 19.99
C GLY A 53 -2.92 1.09 20.30
N GLN A 54 -2.99 2.43 20.33
CA GLN A 54 -4.27 3.15 20.46
C GLN A 54 -5.13 3.02 19.20
N ARG A 55 -4.51 2.70 18.06
CA ARG A 55 -5.19 2.45 16.79
C ARG A 55 -4.74 1.11 16.19
N ALA A 56 -5.70 0.24 15.86
CA ALA A 56 -5.39 -1.07 15.30
C ALA A 56 -5.04 -1.06 13.80
N LYS A 57 -5.68 -0.19 13.00
CA LYS A 57 -5.68 -0.32 11.53
C LYS A 57 -5.22 0.95 10.80
N ILE A 58 -4.41 0.73 9.77
CA ILE A 58 -4.15 1.65 8.66
C ILE A 58 -5.32 1.54 7.67
N GLY A 59 -6.13 2.60 7.58
CA GLY A 59 -7.32 2.61 6.71
C GLY A 59 -7.01 2.93 5.25
N ASN A 60 -5.91 3.63 4.98
CA ASN A 60 -5.53 4.05 3.64
C ASN A 60 -4.69 2.95 2.95
N PRO A 61 -5.16 2.32 1.86
CA PRO A 61 -4.43 1.26 1.17
C PRO A 61 -3.10 1.75 0.58
N ALA A 62 -2.97 3.03 0.21
CA ALA A 62 -1.72 3.59 -0.26
C ALA A 62 -0.63 3.57 0.82
N VAL A 63 -1.01 3.90 2.06
CA VAL A 63 -0.09 3.84 3.21
C VAL A 63 0.34 2.40 3.47
N LEU A 64 -0.57 1.44 3.32
CA LEU A 64 -0.24 0.02 3.46
C LEU A 64 0.75 -0.44 2.38
N GLY A 65 0.55 -0.04 1.12
CA GLY A 65 1.48 -0.34 0.03
C GLY A 65 2.88 0.23 0.29
N ARG A 66 2.98 1.48 0.76
CA ARG A 66 4.28 2.06 1.16
C ARG A 66 4.93 1.33 2.33
N LEU A 67 4.13 0.87 3.30
CA LEU A 67 4.65 0.08 4.42
C LEU A 67 5.27 -1.24 3.93
N GLN A 68 4.60 -1.93 3.01
CA GLN A 68 5.12 -3.17 2.41
C GLN A 68 6.42 -2.92 1.65
N ALA A 69 6.46 -1.88 0.80
CA ALA A 69 7.67 -1.50 0.07
C ALA A 69 8.83 -1.13 1.01
N LEU A 70 8.56 -0.48 2.14
CA LEU A 70 9.57 -0.17 3.16
C LEU A 70 10.11 -1.41 3.86
N VAL A 71 9.27 -2.42 4.13
CA VAL A 71 9.72 -3.70 4.68
C VAL A 71 10.65 -4.41 3.69
N GLU A 72 10.30 -4.44 2.40
CA GLU A 72 11.16 -5.02 1.36
C GLU A 72 12.48 -4.27 1.21
N LEU A 73 12.45 -2.93 1.28
CA LEU A 73 13.65 -2.10 1.23
C LEU A 73 14.54 -2.31 2.46
N SER A 74 13.97 -2.49 3.65
CA SER A 74 14.73 -2.72 4.89
C SER A 74 15.55 -4.01 4.81
N GLN A 75 14.99 -5.06 4.21
CA GLN A 75 15.71 -6.33 3.98
C GLN A 75 16.87 -6.19 2.98
N GLN A 76 16.79 -5.23 2.07
CA GLN A 76 17.83 -4.95 1.08
C GLN A 76 18.86 -3.92 1.56
N ALA A 77 18.57 -3.19 2.64
CA ALA A 77 19.38 -2.08 3.14
C ALA A 77 20.88 -2.40 3.29
N PRO A 78 21.30 -3.57 3.81
CA PRO A 78 22.72 -3.91 3.96
C PRO A 78 23.50 -3.95 2.63
N LYS A 79 22.81 -4.15 1.50
CA LYS A 79 23.41 -4.25 0.16
C LYS A 79 23.43 -2.92 -0.60
N LEU A 80 22.78 -1.89 -0.05
CA LEU A 80 22.59 -0.59 -0.70
C LEU A 80 23.48 0.47 -0.05
N THR A 81 24.00 1.36 -0.90
CA THR A 81 24.65 2.59 -0.44
C THR A 81 23.62 3.58 0.13
N THR A 82 24.07 4.55 0.92
CA THR A 82 23.20 5.60 1.47
C THR A 82 22.48 6.40 0.38
N ALA A 83 23.14 6.66 -0.75
CA ALA A 83 22.54 7.36 -1.89
C ALA A 83 21.38 6.54 -2.49
N GLN A 84 21.60 5.24 -2.72
CA GLN A 84 20.56 4.34 -3.24
C GLN A 84 19.38 4.19 -2.26
N ARG A 85 19.64 4.11 -0.94
CA ARG A 85 18.56 4.08 0.06
C ARG A 85 17.72 5.35 -0.01
N THR A 86 18.37 6.51 -0.10
CA THR A 86 17.68 7.81 -0.20
C THR A 86 16.82 7.89 -1.45
N GLU A 87 17.34 7.45 -2.59
CA GLU A 87 16.60 7.40 -3.86
C GLU A 87 15.37 6.49 -3.75
N ARG A 88 15.52 5.26 -3.24
CA ARG A 88 14.40 4.32 -3.07
C ARG A 88 13.35 4.81 -2.07
N LEU A 89 13.77 5.48 -1.00
CA LEU A 89 12.83 6.12 -0.06
C LEU A 89 12.01 7.22 -0.73
N GLN A 90 12.63 7.99 -1.61
CA GLN A 90 11.95 9.02 -2.40
C GLN A 90 10.98 8.39 -3.39
N GLU A 91 11.39 7.34 -4.11
CA GLU A 91 10.51 6.57 -5.00
C GLU A 91 9.29 6.02 -4.24
N ILE A 92 9.46 5.44 -3.06
CA ILE A 92 8.33 4.92 -2.25
C ILE A 92 7.39 6.06 -1.81
N ARG A 93 7.95 7.22 -1.47
CA ARG A 93 7.16 8.40 -1.08
C ARG A 93 6.36 8.95 -2.26
N GLU A 94 6.99 9.06 -3.43
CA GLU A 94 6.44 9.58 -4.67
C GLU A 94 5.54 8.58 -5.39
N ALA A 95 5.72 7.28 -5.13
CA ALA A 95 4.79 6.21 -5.41
C ALA A 95 3.52 6.42 -4.58
N THR A 96 2.81 7.48 -4.94
CA THR A 96 1.38 7.51 -4.91
C THR A 96 0.96 6.33 -5.77
N PRO A 97 0.20 5.34 -5.26
CA PRO A 97 -0.61 4.55 -6.18
C PRO A 97 -1.47 5.60 -6.86
N THR A 98 -1.16 5.93 -8.10
CA THR A 98 -1.85 6.95 -8.87
C THR A 98 -3.33 6.75 -8.59
N ILE A 99 -3.93 7.73 -7.91
CA ILE A 99 -5.38 7.75 -7.72
C ILE A 99 -5.93 8.09 -9.11
N SER A 100 -5.88 7.12 -10.02
CA SER A 100 -6.96 6.92 -10.96
C SER A 100 -8.05 6.26 -10.11
N THR A 101 -8.86 7.13 -9.51
CA THR A 101 -10.22 6.89 -9.03
C THR A 101 -10.59 5.42 -8.89
N SER A 102 -10.56 4.87 -7.67
CA SER A 102 -11.34 3.67 -7.31
C SER A 102 -11.32 2.52 -8.33
N MET A 103 -10.21 2.28 -9.02
CA MET A 103 -10.17 1.21 -10.01
C MET A 103 -10.07 -0.12 -9.27
N ASN A 104 -11.08 -0.97 -9.49
CA ASN A 104 -10.98 -2.38 -9.14
C ASN A 104 -9.68 -2.93 -9.77
N PRO A 105 -8.77 -3.56 -8.98
CA PRO A 105 -7.51 -4.07 -9.51
C PRO A 105 -7.71 -5.00 -10.71
N ALA A 106 -8.79 -5.79 -10.71
CA ALA A 106 -9.14 -6.65 -11.84
C ALA A 106 -9.50 -5.85 -13.12
N ALA A 107 -10.14 -4.68 -12.99
CA ALA A 107 -10.43 -3.83 -14.14
C ALA A 107 -9.13 -3.25 -14.75
N ARG A 108 -8.13 -2.97 -13.92
CA ARG A 108 -6.83 -2.47 -14.37
C ARG A 108 -6.02 -3.54 -15.11
N GLU A 109 -5.99 -4.76 -14.56
CA GLU A 109 -5.35 -5.89 -15.24
C GLU A 109 -5.99 -6.18 -16.59
N LEU A 110 -7.33 -6.16 -16.66
CA LEU A 110 -8.07 -6.32 -17.91
C LEU A 110 -7.76 -5.20 -18.92
N HIS A 111 -7.71 -3.94 -18.47
CA HIS A 111 -7.35 -2.80 -19.31
C HIS A 111 -5.96 -2.98 -19.95
N ASN A 112 -4.99 -3.47 -19.19
CA ASN A 112 -3.63 -3.71 -19.69
C ASN A 112 -3.53 -4.94 -20.60
N ALA A 113 -4.45 -5.89 -20.48
CA ALA A 113 -4.40 -7.15 -21.22
C ALA A 113 -4.98 -7.04 -22.65
N ALA A 114 -5.91 -6.11 -22.90
CA ALA A 114 -6.58 -5.98 -24.19
C ALA A 114 -7.03 -4.52 -24.47
N PRO A 115 -7.10 -4.11 -25.76
CA PRO A 115 -7.59 -2.79 -26.11
C PRO A 115 -9.07 -2.60 -25.72
N ALA A 116 -9.46 -1.35 -25.46
CA ALA A 116 -10.81 -1.01 -24.99
C ALA A 116 -11.93 -1.54 -25.91
N GLU A 117 -11.72 -1.56 -27.22
CA GLU A 117 -12.68 -2.10 -28.20
C GLU A 117 -12.94 -3.60 -28.01
N GLU A 118 -11.89 -4.35 -27.68
CA GLU A 118 -11.99 -5.79 -27.44
C GLU A 118 -12.67 -6.09 -26.11
N LEU A 119 -12.35 -5.31 -25.07
CA LEU A 119 -13.02 -5.41 -23.77
C LEU A 119 -14.53 -5.09 -23.86
N LEU A 120 -14.91 -4.08 -24.65
CA LEU A 120 -16.32 -3.76 -24.92
C LEU A 120 -17.00 -4.89 -25.70
N ARG A 121 -16.34 -5.46 -26.72
CA ARG A 121 -16.89 -6.60 -27.46
C ARG A 121 -17.14 -7.80 -26.55
N LEU A 122 -16.18 -8.12 -25.67
CA LEU A 122 -16.31 -9.22 -24.71
C LEU A 122 -17.41 -8.97 -23.67
N ALA A 123 -17.64 -7.70 -23.28
CA ALA A 123 -18.72 -7.33 -22.37
C ALA A 123 -20.12 -7.60 -22.94
N GLU A 124 -20.27 -7.57 -24.27
CA GLU A 124 -21.53 -7.89 -24.96
C GLU A 124 -21.70 -9.39 -25.22
N LEU A 125 -20.62 -10.17 -25.21
CA LEU A 125 -20.64 -11.62 -25.44
C LEU A 125 -20.82 -12.44 -24.16
N THR A 126 -20.51 -11.88 -23.01
CA THR A 126 -20.62 -12.59 -21.73
C THR A 126 -22.07 -12.66 -21.23
N THR A 127 -22.44 -13.79 -20.66
CA THR A 127 -23.75 -13.99 -20.01
C THR A 127 -23.75 -13.61 -18.53
N ALA A 128 -22.57 -13.32 -17.95
CA ALA A 128 -22.43 -12.95 -16.54
C ALA A 128 -22.49 -11.42 -16.38
N PRO A 129 -23.52 -10.86 -15.73
CA PRO A 129 -23.72 -9.41 -15.67
C PRO A 129 -22.62 -8.68 -14.89
N GLU A 130 -22.06 -9.30 -13.86
CA GLU A 130 -20.95 -8.75 -13.07
C GLU A 130 -19.67 -8.67 -13.90
N LEU A 131 -19.38 -9.69 -14.70
CA LEU A 131 -18.22 -9.70 -15.60
C LEU A 131 -18.39 -8.67 -16.72
N ALA A 132 -19.59 -8.55 -17.29
CA ALA A 132 -19.91 -7.52 -18.28
C ALA A 132 -19.65 -6.11 -17.72
N HIS A 133 -20.08 -5.85 -16.49
CA HIS A 133 -19.86 -4.57 -15.82
C HIS A 133 -18.36 -4.30 -15.61
N LEU A 134 -17.60 -5.30 -15.16
CA LEU A 134 -16.16 -5.18 -14.94
C LEU A 134 -15.39 -4.86 -16.23
N LEU A 135 -15.72 -5.54 -17.33
CA LEU A 135 -15.13 -5.30 -18.66
C LEU A 135 -15.43 -3.88 -19.18
N ARG A 136 -16.64 -3.36 -18.95
CA ARG A 136 -17.01 -1.98 -19.31
C ARG A 136 -16.27 -0.93 -18.46
N ILE A 137 -16.02 -1.22 -17.19
CA ILE A 137 -15.18 -0.34 -16.34
C ILE A 137 -13.75 -0.32 -16.88
N ALA A 138 -13.19 -1.49 -17.19
CA ALA A 138 -11.83 -1.62 -17.73
C ALA A 138 -11.64 -0.85 -19.06
N ALA A 139 -12.65 -0.85 -19.94
CA ALA A 139 -12.57 -0.16 -21.22
C ALA A 139 -12.61 1.38 -21.13
N LYS A 140 -13.16 1.97 -20.07
CA LYS A 140 -13.39 3.42 -19.96
C LYS A 140 -12.23 4.22 -19.34
N HIS A 141 -11.26 3.54 -18.72
CA HIS A 141 -10.28 4.19 -17.84
C HIS A 141 -8.84 3.77 -18.14
N GLY A 142 -8.38 4.05 -19.37
CA GLY A 142 -6.95 4.10 -19.70
C GLY A 142 -6.31 5.41 -19.27
#